data_AF-A0A848J7E4-F1
#
_entry.id   AF-A0A848J7E4-F1
#
_cell.length_a   1.000
_cell.length_b   1.000
_cell.length_c   1.000
_cell.angle_alpha   90.00
_cell.angle_beta   90.00
_cell.angle_gamma   90.00
#
_symmetry.space_group_name_H-M   'P 1'
#
loop_
_entity.id
_entity.type
_entity.pdbx_description
1 polymer ?
#
loop_
_entity_poly.entity_id
_entity_poly.type
_entity_poly.pdbx_seq_one_letter_code
_entity_poly.pdbx_strand_id
1 'polypeptide(L)'
;MNRFFSTSQRHALLYISEFCKNCGQPLDKMEADHIIPYSKGGETNMNNAQALCPDCNKRKSNLINMKAKELKLRNWQREGFERFKEVYHNQQGTVFLCVAGVGSGKTIYASYLFNYLLRHNYFDSVIIVSPTENIKRNWAAKMEQIFKIRVDHDYKFKHHWPRDCQGISITYQILTERNIELLTQFINERTLLIVDEVHHAGNSKAWGDGIERIGELCGFKLLLTGTPDRNDNSPIPFVDYQEFEENGIKKFKLVGINMSYTYGQAVNDKEVCPTIFQRQSASAITIDGTSILDENTIPDIDGKKFYNQIISVKPEGNCWVYQSFIKANAKLNEINDFRNENYAGLIVCNSIIDAEKLYTRIYDEFGPGFVEIVTSDDRDSSRKIEKFTHSTVPWIISINMVSEGVDIPRIRVILYASNTLTTVRFIQVMGRGVRNPKHFENNHDVCYFYMADYKPLLENAQLVKDEIAHIYKEIIEETEKRNGIGGGSPLFSIEDIVLEAESIDSGNVYDASFWDANEDFTATKVAAKIGASKDIILAAWKELKIMEGKSTPEERPHEFRSITERKQDNKKLIKDIVGKIAYKLKRGKPTPDVIKFVHNELNKRIGVVYSNMATEEQLIKKLEYGKQWFLKLNKK
;
A
#
# COMPACT_ATOMS: atom_id res chain seq x y z
N MET A 1 24.88 -18.64 47.30
CA MET A 1 23.72 -17.74 47.51
C MET A 1 22.48 -18.59 47.77
N ASN A 2 21.59 -18.15 48.64
CA ASN A 2 20.38 -18.91 48.95
C ASN A 2 19.36 -18.72 47.81
N ARG A 3 18.81 -19.80 47.25
CA ARG A 3 17.85 -19.73 46.13
C ARG A 3 16.46 -19.31 46.59
N PHE A 4 16.10 -19.59 47.84
CA PHE A 4 14.73 -19.46 48.31
C PHE A 4 14.54 -18.18 49.14
N PHE A 5 13.43 -17.47 48.89
CA PHE A 5 12.96 -16.41 49.80
C PHE A 5 12.66 -16.99 51.18
N SER A 6 13.04 -16.25 52.23
CA SER A 6 12.77 -16.64 53.63
C SER A 6 11.26 -16.60 53.94
N THR A 7 10.85 -17.23 55.03
CA THR A 7 9.45 -17.24 55.47
C THR A 7 8.90 -15.81 55.65
N SER A 8 9.68 -14.92 56.27
CA SER A 8 9.30 -13.51 56.46
C SER A 8 9.16 -12.76 55.14
N GLN A 9 10.04 -13.03 54.17
CA GLN A 9 9.97 -12.44 52.83
C GLN A 9 8.73 -12.91 52.06
N ARG A 10 8.39 -14.20 52.15
CA ARG A 10 7.18 -14.77 51.54
C ARG A 10 5.90 -14.20 52.17
N HIS A 11 5.86 -14.04 53.49
CA HIS A 11 4.74 -13.42 54.17
C HIS A 11 4.58 -11.94 53.80
N ALA A 12 5.68 -11.19 53.71
CA ALA A 12 5.64 -9.81 53.22
C ALA A 12 5.11 -9.73 51.78
N LEU A 13 5.53 -10.65 50.91
CA LEU A 13 5.05 -10.73 49.53
C LEU A 13 3.54 -11.04 49.44
N LEU A 14 3.04 -11.92 50.31
CA LEU A 14 1.62 -12.27 50.40
C LEU A 14 0.79 -11.08 50.85
N TYR A 15 1.29 -10.33 51.84
CA TYR A 15 0.59 -9.18 52.39
C TYR A 15 0.42 -8.02 51.37
N ILE A 16 1.40 -7.83 50.50
CA ILE A 16 1.39 -6.74 49.50
C ILE A 16 0.78 -7.14 48.14
N SER A 17 0.39 -8.40 47.96
CA SER A 17 -0.02 -8.93 46.66
C SER A 17 -1.39 -9.59 46.73
N GLU A 18 -2.45 -8.84 46.42
CA GLU A 18 -3.82 -9.36 46.30
C GLU A 18 -4.01 -10.17 45.00
N PHE A 19 -3.20 -9.90 43.97
CA PHE A 19 -3.33 -10.49 42.63
C PHE A 19 -1.99 -11.01 42.08
N CYS A 20 -2.07 -12.06 41.26
CA CYS A 20 -0.93 -12.65 40.57
C CYS A 20 -0.28 -11.64 39.63
N LYS A 21 1.04 -11.42 39.75
CA LYS A 21 1.75 -10.44 38.91
C LYS A 21 1.81 -10.80 37.42
N ASN A 22 1.56 -12.05 37.05
CA ASN A 22 1.54 -12.48 35.64
C ASN A 22 0.12 -12.48 35.03
N CYS A 23 -0.86 -13.13 35.66
CA CYS A 23 -2.21 -13.26 35.09
C CYS A 23 -3.26 -12.30 35.66
N GLY A 24 -2.96 -11.58 36.75
CA GLY A 24 -3.88 -10.64 37.38
C GLY A 24 -5.07 -11.26 38.12
N GLN A 25 -5.12 -12.59 38.28
CA GLN A 25 -6.15 -13.27 39.08
C GLN A 25 -5.89 -13.11 40.59
N PRO A 26 -6.93 -13.07 41.45
CA PRO A 26 -6.77 -13.10 42.90
C PRO A 26 -5.91 -14.30 43.35
N LEU A 27 -5.04 -14.10 44.34
CA LEU A 27 -4.13 -15.15 44.82
C LEU A 27 -4.74 -15.93 46.00
N ASP A 28 -5.49 -17.00 45.71
CA ASP A 28 -5.91 -17.97 46.73
C ASP A 28 -4.74 -18.82 47.25
N LYS A 29 -3.78 -19.12 46.35
CA LYS A 29 -2.50 -19.77 46.64
C LYS A 29 -1.39 -19.01 45.93
N MET A 30 -0.43 -18.52 46.70
CA MET A 30 0.68 -17.70 46.22
C MET A 30 2.00 -18.45 46.24
N GLU A 31 2.77 -18.34 45.17
CA GLU A 31 4.16 -18.75 45.08
C GLU A 31 5.07 -17.54 44.87
N ALA A 32 6.08 -17.41 45.72
CA ALA A 32 7.11 -16.37 45.58
C ALA A 32 8.12 -16.80 44.51
N ASP A 33 8.29 -15.96 43.50
CA ASP A 33 9.17 -16.19 42.36
C ASP A 33 10.11 -15.01 42.14
N HIS A 34 11.22 -15.23 41.43
CA HIS A 34 12.16 -14.18 41.08
C HIS A 34 11.77 -13.48 39.78
N ILE A 35 11.75 -12.15 39.74
CA ILE A 35 11.51 -11.37 38.50
C ILE A 35 12.55 -11.74 37.44
N ILE A 36 13.83 -11.70 37.83
CA ILE A 36 14.96 -12.28 37.10
C ILE A 36 15.24 -13.66 37.73
N PRO A 37 15.05 -14.78 37.00
CA PRO A 37 15.27 -16.11 37.54
C PRO A 37 16.66 -16.28 38.16
N TYR A 38 16.75 -16.98 39.29
CA TYR A 38 18.02 -17.30 39.95
C TYR A 38 19.01 -17.99 38.99
N SER A 39 18.52 -18.87 38.10
CA SER A 39 19.33 -19.55 37.06
C SER A 39 19.93 -18.61 36.00
N LYS A 40 19.48 -17.35 35.95
CA LYS A 40 19.96 -16.29 35.04
C LYS A 40 20.74 -15.20 35.80
N GLY A 41 21.17 -15.49 37.03
CA GLY A 41 21.94 -14.56 37.87
C GLY A 41 21.09 -13.61 38.71
N GLY A 42 19.76 -13.82 38.79
CA GLY A 42 18.90 -13.01 39.64
C GLY A 42 19.16 -13.24 41.13
N GLU A 43 19.34 -12.16 41.88
CA GLU A 43 19.56 -12.22 43.33
C GLU A 43 18.28 -12.57 44.10
N THR A 44 18.42 -13.29 45.22
CA THR A 44 17.29 -13.61 46.11
C THR A 44 17.12 -12.50 47.15
N ASN A 45 16.47 -11.41 46.76
CA ASN A 45 16.13 -10.28 47.63
C ASN A 45 14.72 -9.74 47.30
N MET A 46 14.14 -8.91 48.16
CA MET A 46 12.77 -8.42 47.97
C MET A 46 12.58 -7.55 46.71
N ASN A 47 13.64 -6.93 46.18
CA ASN A 47 13.59 -6.14 44.96
C ASN A 47 13.44 -7.01 43.71
N ASN A 48 13.84 -8.28 43.79
CA ASN A 48 13.71 -9.26 42.72
C ASN A 48 12.57 -10.26 43.00
N ALA A 49 11.68 -10.01 43.95
CA ALA A 49 10.59 -10.92 44.32
C ALA A 49 9.26 -10.53 43.66
N GLN A 50 8.47 -11.51 43.23
CA GLN A 50 7.10 -11.33 42.73
C GLN A 50 6.18 -12.47 43.18
N ALA A 51 4.89 -12.16 43.35
CA ALA A 51 3.86 -13.12 43.73
C ALA A 51 3.16 -13.67 42.47
N LEU A 52 3.24 -14.99 42.25
CA LEU A 52 2.58 -15.67 41.13
C LEU A 52 1.63 -16.74 41.64
N CYS A 53 0.59 -17.05 40.86
CA CYS A 53 -0.17 -18.28 41.06
C CYS A 53 0.67 -19.49 40.59
N PRO A 54 0.40 -20.71 41.09
CA PRO A 54 1.20 -21.90 40.77
C PRO A 54 1.33 -22.16 39.27
N ASP A 55 0.24 -21.97 38.50
CA ASP A 55 0.26 -22.16 37.04
C ASP A 55 1.17 -21.15 36.33
N CYS A 56 1.15 -19.89 36.78
CA CYS A 56 1.98 -18.84 36.21
C CYS A 56 3.45 -19.03 36.55
N ASN A 57 3.75 -19.44 37.79
CA ASN A 57 5.11 -19.72 38.22
C ASN A 57 5.70 -20.91 37.43
N LYS A 58 4.93 -22.00 37.32
CA LYS A 58 5.30 -23.19 36.52
C LYS A 58 5.54 -22.84 35.05
N ARG A 59 4.70 -21.98 34.47
CA ARG A 59 4.83 -21.53 33.07
C ARG A 59 6.04 -20.61 32.86
N LYS A 60 6.29 -19.69 33.80
CA LYS A 60 7.45 -18.80 33.72
C LYS A 60 8.75 -19.57 33.81
N SER A 61 8.87 -20.52 34.74
CA SER A 61 10.09 -21.32 34.94
C SER A 61 11.34 -20.42 35.00
N ASN A 62 12.28 -20.57 34.07
CA ASN A 62 13.51 -19.79 33.97
C ASN A 62 13.48 -18.67 32.91
N LEU A 63 12.30 -18.30 32.41
CA LEU A 63 12.13 -17.19 31.47
C LEU A 63 12.18 -15.85 32.22
N ILE A 64 12.97 -14.90 31.71
CA ILE A 64 13.00 -13.53 32.21
C ILE A 64 11.71 -12.87 31.71
N ASN A 65 10.77 -12.63 32.63
CA ASN A 65 9.48 -11.98 32.39
C ASN A 65 8.69 -12.49 31.15
N MET A 66 7.78 -13.44 31.37
CA MET A 66 6.52 -13.47 30.59
C MET A 66 5.63 -12.29 31.03
N LYS A 67 6.14 -11.05 31.01
CA LYS A 67 5.22 -9.91 30.97
C LYS A 67 4.33 -10.20 29.76
N ALA A 68 3.03 -10.45 29.97
CA ALA A 68 2.06 -9.98 28.99
C ALA A 68 2.50 -8.55 28.73
N LYS A 69 3.09 -8.31 27.55
CA LYS A 69 3.61 -7.01 27.14
C LYS A 69 2.57 -6.01 27.60
N GLU A 70 2.85 -5.19 28.63
CA GLU A 70 1.85 -4.29 29.19
C GLU A 70 1.26 -3.57 27.99
N LEU A 71 -0.03 -3.79 27.73
CA LEU A 71 -0.65 -3.29 26.53
C LEU A 71 -0.69 -1.77 26.68
N LYS A 72 0.34 -1.11 26.17
CA LYS A 72 0.44 0.34 26.18
C LYS A 72 -0.42 0.85 25.05
N LEU A 73 -1.59 1.36 25.40
CA LEU A 73 -2.46 2.05 24.46
C LEU A 73 -1.75 3.28 23.89
N ARG A 74 -1.96 3.51 22.59
CA ARG A 74 -1.58 4.76 21.90
C ARG A 74 -2.35 5.93 22.52
N ASN A 75 -1.85 7.15 22.34
CA ASN A 75 -2.47 8.34 22.94
C ASN A 75 -3.95 8.48 22.53
N TRP A 76 -4.24 8.37 21.24
CA TRP A 76 -5.63 8.42 20.73
C TRP A 76 -6.51 7.30 21.30
N GLN A 77 -5.96 6.10 21.52
CA GLN A 77 -6.71 4.97 22.09
C GLN A 77 -7.06 5.21 23.56
N ARG A 78 -6.14 5.85 24.31
CA ARG A 78 -6.38 6.25 25.69
C ARG A 78 -7.42 7.35 25.75
N GLU A 79 -7.28 8.39 24.93
CA GLU A 79 -8.25 9.49 24.85
C GLU A 79 -9.64 8.98 24.45
N GLY A 80 -9.71 8.16 23.40
CA GLY A 80 -10.96 7.54 22.97
C GLY A 80 -11.62 6.72 24.08
N PHE A 81 -10.82 6.02 24.90
CA PHE A 81 -11.32 5.23 26.01
C PHE A 81 -11.89 6.10 27.14
N GLU A 82 -11.26 7.24 27.43
CA GLU A 82 -11.81 8.22 28.39
C GLU A 82 -13.14 8.81 27.88
N ARG A 83 -13.20 9.23 26.60
CA ARG A 83 -14.45 9.70 25.98
C ARG A 83 -15.54 8.62 25.98
N PHE A 84 -15.18 7.37 25.73
CA PHE A 84 -16.11 6.25 25.81
C PHE A 84 -16.72 6.13 27.22
N LYS A 85 -15.89 6.20 28.26
CA LYS A 85 -16.37 6.17 29.65
C LYS A 85 -17.32 7.32 29.94
N GLU A 86 -17.04 8.52 29.45
CA GLU A 86 -17.93 9.67 29.59
C GLU A 86 -19.29 9.41 28.93
N VAL A 87 -19.30 8.99 27.67
CA VAL A 87 -20.55 8.70 26.94
C VAL A 87 -21.36 7.60 27.63
N TYR A 88 -20.70 6.52 28.02
CA TYR A 88 -21.35 5.35 28.63
C TYR A 88 -21.86 5.63 30.05
N HIS A 89 -20.99 6.10 30.96
CA HIS A 89 -21.35 6.27 32.37
C HIS A 89 -22.30 7.46 32.59
N ASN A 90 -22.20 8.52 31.78
CA ASN A 90 -23.12 9.65 31.86
C ASN A 90 -24.41 9.41 31.06
N GLN A 91 -24.61 8.21 30.50
CA GLN A 91 -25.80 7.83 29.72
C GLN A 91 -26.12 8.81 28.57
N GLN A 92 -25.09 9.35 27.92
CA GLN A 92 -25.25 10.34 26.84
C GLN A 92 -25.67 9.71 25.50
N GLY A 93 -25.67 8.38 25.42
CA GLY A 93 -26.12 7.62 24.26
C GLY A 93 -25.81 6.14 24.38
N THR A 94 -26.33 5.34 23.45
CA THR A 94 -26.03 3.90 23.33
C THR A 94 -25.10 3.58 22.17
N VAL A 95 -24.57 4.61 21.50
CA VAL A 95 -23.73 4.49 20.32
C VAL A 95 -22.43 5.26 20.56
N PHE A 96 -21.31 4.63 20.21
CA PHE A 96 -20.00 5.28 20.17
C PHE A 96 -19.39 5.11 18.77
N LEU A 97 -19.33 6.20 18.02
CA LEU A 97 -18.73 6.24 16.69
C LEU A 97 -17.26 6.66 16.79
N CYS A 98 -16.39 5.74 16.38
CA CYS A 98 -14.94 5.93 16.31
C CYS A 98 -14.47 5.92 14.85
N VAL A 99 -14.03 7.08 14.38
CA VAL A 99 -13.40 7.24 13.07
C VAL A 99 -11.90 7.20 13.27
N ALA A 100 -11.23 6.13 12.81
CA ALA A 100 -9.78 6.01 12.94
C ALA A 100 -9.17 5.31 11.73
N GLY A 101 -8.13 5.92 11.14
CA GLY A 101 -7.51 5.48 9.89
C GLY A 101 -7.01 4.03 9.89
N VAL A 102 -6.68 3.51 8.71
CA VAL A 102 -6.15 2.15 8.55
C VAL A 102 -4.82 2.01 9.30
N GLY A 103 -4.64 0.91 10.04
CA GLY A 103 -3.41 0.68 10.82
C GLY A 103 -3.32 1.46 12.15
N SER A 104 -4.30 2.30 12.48
CA SER A 104 -4.39 3.03 13.75
C SER A 104 -4.51 2.12 14.98
N GLY A 105 -4.97 0.88 14.80
CA GLY A 105 -5.16 -0.09 15.88
C GLY A 105 -6.58 -0.17 16.43
N LYS A 106 -7.60 0.17 15.62
CA LYS A 106 -9.04 0.05 15.98
C LYS A 106 -9.41 -1.27 16.66
N THR A 107 -8.93 -2.40 16.15
CA THR A 107 -9.18 -3.72 16.72
C THR A 107 -8.70 -3.82 18.18
N ILE A 108 -7.50 -3.29 18.47
CA ILE A 108 -6.93 -3.31 19.83
C ILE A 108 -7.75 -2.41 20.75
N TYR A 109 -8.10 -1.22 20.29
CA TYR A 109 -8.93 -0.26 21.03
C TYR A 109 -10.28 -0.86 21.42
N ALA A 110 -11.01 -1.39 20.46
CA ALA A 110 -12.33 -2.00 20.69
C ALA A 110 -12.26 -3.26 21.57
N SER A 111 -11.22 -4.09 21.39
CA SER A 111 -11.00 -5.26 22.24
C SER A 111 -10.68 -4.86 23.69
N TYR A 112 -9.91 -3.79 23.88
CA TYR A 112 -9.62 -3.23 25.20
C TYR A 112 -10.89 -2.72 25.89
N LEU A 113 -11.71 -1.99 25.15
CA LEU A 113 -13.00 -1.47 25.62
C LEU A 113 -13.93 -2.62 26.03
N PHE A 114 -14.09 -3.66 25.21
CA PHE A 114 -14.91 -4.81 25.57
C PHE A 114 -14.34 -5.56 26.78
N ASN A 115 -13.02 -5.75 26.86
CA ASN A 115 -12.40 -6.35 28.05
C ASN A 115 -12.66 -5.53 29.33
N TYR A 116 -12.66 -4.20 29.25
CA TYR A 116 -13.05 -3.35 30.37
C TYR A 116 -14.52 -3.59 30.76
N LEU A 117 -15.44 -3.55 29.80
CA LEU A 117 -16.87 -3.76 30.02
C LEU A 117 -17.18 -5.14 30.63
N LEU A 118 -16.51 -6.19 30.13
CA LEU A 118 -16.66 -7.56 30.61
C LEU A 118 -16.16 -7.71 32.05
N ARG A 119 -14.98 -7.15 32.38
CA ARG A 119 -14.40 -7.24 33.73
C ARG A 119 -15.18 -6.48 34.78
N HIS A 120 -15.90 -5.43 34.39
CA HIS A 120 -16.76 -4.66 35.28
C HIS A 120 -18.20 -5.17 35.30
N ASN A 121 -18.48 -6.30 34.65
CA ASN A 121 -19.80 -6.91 34.59
C ASN A 121 -20.89 -5.99 34.01
N TYR A 122 -20.51 -5.12 33.07
CA TYR A 122 -21.45 -4.27 32.32
C TYR A 122 -22.06 -5.01 31.13
N PHE A 123 -21.27 -5.85 30.47
CA PHE A 123 -21.67 -6.67 29.34
C PHE A 123 -21.20 -8.11 29.53
N ASP A 124 -22.00 -9.06 29.09
CA ASP A 124 -21.70 -10.49 29.17
C ASP A 124 -21.20 -11.04 27.84
N SER A 125 -21.60 -10.39 26.73
CA SER A 125 -21.32 -10.90 25.40
C SER A 125 -21.04 -9.82 24.35
N VAL A 126 -20.41 -10.23 23.25
CA VAL A 126 -20.12 -9.36 22.09
C VAL A 126 -20.52 -10.02 20.77
N ILE A 127 -21.05 -9.21 19.85
CA ILE A 127 -21.19 -9.55 18.43
C ILE A 127 -20.28 -8.62 17.65
N ILE A 128 -19.37 -9.18 16.86
CA ILE A 128 -18.46 -8.43 16.01
C ILE A 128 -18.84 -8.66 14.56
N VAL A 129 -19.22 -7.60 13.84
CA VAL A 129 -19.52 -7.66 12.40
C VAL A 129 -18.39 -7.00 11.62
N SER A 130 -17.88 -7.68 10.60
CA SER A 130 -16.74 -7.21 9.79
C SER A 130 -16.90 -7.53 8.30
N PRO A 131 -16.17 -6.85 7.38
CA PRO A 131 -16.42 -7.00 5.94
C PRO A 131 -15.99 -8.35 5.34
N THR A 132 -14.98 -9.02 5.91
CA THR A 132 -14.39 -10.23 5.32
C THR A 132 -14.11 -11.34 6.32
N GLU A 133 -14.02 -12.58 5.79
CA GLU A 133 -13.64 -13.78 6.55
C GLU A 133 -12.26 -13.68 7.22
N ASN A 134 -11.31 -12.98 6.59
CA ASN A 134 -9.99 -12.80 7.17
C ASN A 134 -10.02 -11.81 8.34
N ILE A 135 -10.80 -10.73 8.22
CA ILE A 135 -10.92 -9.73 9.29
C ILE A 135 -11.59 -10.35 10.52
N LYS A 136 -12.70 -11.09 10.36
CA LYS A 136 -13.37 -11.73 11.51
C LYS A 136 -12.45 -12.71 12.26
N ARG A 137 -11.66 -13.51 11.52
CA ARG A 137 -10.69 -14.45 12.12
C ARG A 137 -9.60 -13.70 12.89
N ASN A 138 -9.10 -12.59 12.32
CA ASN A 138 -8.10 -11.75 12.97
C ASN A 138 -8.62 -11.06 14.23
N TRP A 139 -9.90 -10.66 14.26
CA TRP A 139 -10.54 -10.15 15.47
C TRP A 139 -10.53 -11.19 16.59
N ALA A 140 -11.06 -12.38 16.33
CA ALA A 140 -11.10 -13.46 17.32
C ALA A 140 -9.69 -13.84 17.82
N ALA A 141 -8.73 -14.01 16.90
CA ALA A 141 -7.35 -14.33 17.24
C ALA A 141 -6.70 -13.26 18.13
N LYS A 142 -6.87 -11.96 17.81
CA LYS A 142 -6.30 -10.86 18.61
C LYS A 142 -6.93 -10.78 20.00
N MET A 143 -8.25 -10.94 20.10
CA MET A 143 -8.96 -10.93 21.39
C MET A 143 -8.51 -12.07 22.29
N GLU A 144 -8.36 -13.28 21.75
CA GLU A 144 -7.88 -14.42 22.54
C GLU A 144 -6.40 -14.27 22.90
N GLN A 145 -5.56 -13.85 21.95
CA GLN A 145 -4.13 -13.71 22.18
C GLN A 145 -3.83 -12.66 23.26
N ILE A 146 -4.45 -11.49 23.17
CA ILE A 146 -4.11 -10.31 23.98
C ILE A 146 -4.93 -10.26 25.26
N PHE A 147 -6.24 -10.48 25.18
CA PHE A 147 -7.17 -10.29 26.31
C PHE A 147 -7.68 -11.59 26.91
N LYS A 148 -7.37 -12.75 26.29
CA LYS A 148 -7.90 -14.07 26.68
C LYS A 148 -9.42 -14.16 26.61
N ILE A 149 -10.01 -13.37 25.70
CA ILE A 149 -11.44 -13.39 25.39
C ILE A 149 -11.63 -14.27 24.16
N ARG A 150 -12.45 -15.31 24.29
CA ARG A 150 -12.78 -16.22 23.20
C ARG A 150 -14.01 -15.74 22.47
N VAL A 151 -13.89 -15.62 21.16
CA VAL A 151 -14.98 -15.24 20.25
C VAL A 151 -15.05 -16.28 19.15
N ASP A 152 -16.23 -16.83 18.90
CA ASP A 152 -16.43 -17.85 17.86
C ASP A 152 -16.50 -17.18 16.48
N HIS A 153 -15.46 -17.36 15.66
CA HIS A 153 -15.40 -16.87 14.28
C HIS A 153 -15.96 -17.86 13.25
N ASP A 154 -16.23 -19.10 13.63
CA ASP A 154 -16.77 -20.16 12.77
C ASP A 154 -18.23 -20.49 13.14
N TYR A 155 -18.93 -19.54 13.78
CA TYR A 155 -20.30 -19.68 14.25
C TYR A 155 -21.25 -20.11 13.11
N LYS A 156 -21.88 -21.27 13.27
CA LYS A 156 -22.71 -21.91 12.24
C LYS A 156 -24.21 -21.60 12.35
N PHE A 157 -24.61 -20.53 13.04
CA PHE A 157 -26.02 -20.16 13.27
C PHE A 157 -26.88 -21.35 13.70
N LYS A 158 -26.46 -22.01 14.78
CA LYS A 158 -27.23 -23.09 15.41
C LYS A 158 -28.27 -22.49 16.34
N HIS A 159 -29.24 -23.28 16.79
CA HIS A 159 -30.25 -22.88 17.78
C HIS A 159 -29.69 -22.68 19.21
N HIS A 160 -28.41 -22.33 19.37
CA HIS A 160 -27.80 -22.06 20.67
C HIS A 160 -26.61 -21.10 20.53
N TRP A 161 -26.43 -20.24 21.54
CA TRP A 161 -25.20 -19.44 21.72
C TRP A 161 -23.98 -20.34 22.00
N PRO A 162 -22.74 -19.96 21.61
CA PRO A 162 -21.53 -20.72 21.95
C PRO A 162 -21.29 -20.79 23.47
N ARG A 163 -21.06 -22.00 24.01
CA ARG A 163 -20.96 -22.26 25.46
C ARG A 163 -19.63 -21.82 26.09
N ASP A 164 -18.56 -21.73 25.30
CA ASP A 164 -17.19 -21.43 25.77
C ASP A 164 -16.62 -20.13 25.17
N CYS A 165 -17.49 -19.25 24.68
CA CYS A 165 -17.11 -17.98 24.06
C CYS A 165 -17.91 -16.83 24.65
N GLN A 166 -17.27 -15.68 24.79
CA GLN A 166 -17.90 -14.42 25.19
C GLN A 166 -18.57 -13.72 23.99
N GLY A 167 -18.60 -14.34 22.82
CA GLY A 167 -19.14 -13.68 21.64
C GLY A 167 -18.98 -14.46 20.35
N ILE A 168 -19.45 -13.84 19.27
CA ILE A 168 -19.27 -14.30 17.90
C ILE A 168 -18.62 -13.22 17.04
N SER A 169 -17.86 -13.62 16.03
CA SER A 169 -17.32 -12.73 15.00
C SER A 169 -17.81 -13.21 13.64
N ILE A 170 -18.56 -12.34 12.96
CA ILE A 170 -19.33 -12.66 11.76
C ILE A 170 -19.05 -11.63 10.66
N THR A 171 -19.46 -11.96 9.43
CA THR A 171 -19.40 -11.01 8.32
C THR A 171 -20.76 -10.37 8.03
N TYR A 172 -20.77 -9.25 7.31
CA TYR A 172 -22.04 -8.63 6.87
C TYR A 172 -22.87 -9.57 5.99
N GLN A 173 -22.21 -10.36 5.12
CA GLN A 173 -22.89 -11.22 4.14
C GLN A 173 -23.71 -12.34 4.77
N ILE A 174 -23.40 -12.72 6.02
CA ILE A 174 -24.13 -13.78 6.72
C ILE A 174 -25.32 -13.25 7.54
N LEU A 175 -25.55 -11.94 7.58
CA LEU A 175 -26.75 -11.33 8.18
C LEU A 175 -27.96 -11.42 7.25
N THR A 176 -28.39 -12.65 6.96
CA THR A 176 -29.66 -12.92 6.27
C THR A 176 -30.83 -12.87 7.26
N GLU A 177 -32.05 -12.63 6.78
CA GLU A 177 -33.30 -12.60 7.57
C GLU A 177 -33.37 -13.74 8.61
N ARG A 178 -33.18 -14.98 8.15
CA ARG A 178 -33.18 -16.18 8.99
C ARG A 178 -32.09 -16.16 10.08
N ASN A 179 -30.89 -15.71 9.73
CA ASN A 179 -29.78 -15.67 10.67
C ASN A 179 -29.98 -14.58 11.72
N ILE A 180 -30.58 -13.45 11.33
CA ILE A 180 -30.99 -12.38 12.25
C ILE A 180 -32.03 -12.90 13.24
N GLU A 181 -33.07 -13.61 12.80
CA GLU A 181 -34.09 -14.22 13.66
C GLU A 181 -33.52 -15.23 14.68
N LEU A 182 -32.43 -15.92 14.32
CA LEU A 182 -31.73 -16.80 15.26
C LEU A 182 -30.90 -16.01 16.27
N LEU A 183 -30.22 -14.95 15.81
CA LEU A 183 -29.40 -14.12 16.70
C LEU A 183 -30.25 -13.35 17.71
N THR A 184 -31.40 -12.83 17.31
CA THR A 184 -32.29 -12.02 18.18
C THR A 184 -32.76 -12.79 19.41
N GLN A 185 -32.76 -14.13 19.37
CA GLN A 185 -33.10 -14.99 20.51
C GLN A 185 -32.03 -14.99 21.62
N PHE A 186 -30.81 -14.53 21.32
CA PHE A 186 -29.68 -14.54 22.25
C PHE A 186 -29.16 -13.15 22.60
N ILE A 187 -29.57 -12.11 21.86
CA ILE A 187 -29.16 -10.73 22.09
C ILE A 187 -30.03 -10.10 23.19
N ASN A 188 -29.40 -9.31 24.06
CA ASN A 188 -30.05 -8.55 25.13
C ASN A 188 -29.27 -7.26 25.45
N GLU A 189 -29.72 -6.48 26.43
CA GLU A 189 -29.06 -5.23 26.82
C GLU A 189 -27.64 -5.40 27.37
N ARG A 190 -27.22 -6.63 27.72
CA ARG A 190 -25.85 -6.97 28.15
C ARG A 190 -24.99 -7.49 27.00
N THR A 191 -25.42 -7.28 25.75
CA THR A 191 -24.67 -7.60 24.53
C THR A 191 -24.10 -6.33 23.89
N LEU A 192 -22.79 -6.32 23.64
CA LEU A 192 -22.10 -5.25 22.90
C LEU A 192 -22.10 -5.59 21.41
N LEU A 193 -22.55 -4.66 20.57
CA LEU A 193 -22.36 -4.76 19.12
C LEU A 193 -21.12 -3.97 18.70
N ILE A 194 -20.15 -4.63 18.09
CA ILE A 194 -19.00 -3.98 17.43
C ILE A 194 -19.20 -4.10 15.92
N VAL A 195 -19.23 -2.98 15.22
CA VAL A 195 -19.38 -2.94 13.75
C VAL A 195 -18.12 -2.36 13.14
N ASP A 196 -17.29 -3.22 12.56
CA ASP A 196 -16.03 -2.85 11.91
C ASP A 196 -16.25 -2.44 10.45
N GLU A 197 -15.57 -1.38 10.05
CA GLU A 197 -15.77 -0.69 8.77
C GLU A 197 -17.27 -0.46 8.48
N VAL A 198 -17.96 0.21 9.43
CA VAL A 198 -19.42 0.44 9.41
C VAL A 198 -19.93 1.09 8.12
N HIS A 199 -19.06 1.75 7.35
CA HIS A 199 -19.40 2.28 6.03
C HIS A 199 -19.89 1.19 5.05
N HIS A 200 -19.49 -0.08 5.23
CA HIS A 200 -20.03 -1.19 4.46
C HIS A 200 -21.52 -1.42 4.71
N ALA A 201 -22.04 -1.08 5.90
CA ALA A 201 -23.42 -1.39 6.29
C ALA A 201 -24.46 -0.79 5.32
N GLY A 202 -24.18 0.36 4.70
CA GLY A 202 -25.10 0.89 3.70
C GLY A 202 -24.73 0.59 2.25
N ASN A 203 -23.72 -0.24 1.96
CA ASN A 203 -23.45 -0.72 0.58
C ASN A 203 -24.60 -1.61 0.07
N SER A 204 -25.34 -2.23 0.98
CA SER A 204 -26.54 -3.00 0.70
C SER A 204 -27.57 -2.68 1.76
N LYS A 205 -28.78 -2.33 1.34
CA LYS A 205 -29.90 -2.09 2.27
C LYS A 205 -30.10 -3.27 3.23
N ALA A 206 -29.95 -4.50 2.74
CA ALA A 206 -30.10 -5.70 3.57
C ALA A 206 -29.06 -5.81 4.70
N TRP A 207 -27.84 -5.32 4.48
CA TRP A 207 -26.81 -5.30 5.54
C TRP A 207 -27.14 -4.25 6.60
N GLY A 208 -27.60 -3.08 6.16
CA GLY A 208 -28.03 -1.99 7.04
C GLY A 208 -29.19 -2.41 7.92
N ASP A 209 -30.26 -2.94 7.32
CA ASP A 209 -31.46 -3.43 8.01
C ASP A 209 -31.08 -4.54 9.02
N GLY A 210 -30.15 -5.42 8.67
CA GLY A 210 -29.67 -6.48 9.56
C GLY A 210 -28.91 -5.97 10.78
N ILE A 211 -28.01 -4.99 10.58
CA ILE A 211 -27.28 -4.31 11.67
C ILE A 211 -28.23 -3.55 12.58
N GLU A 212 -29.22 -2.87 12.01
CA GLU A 212 -30.23 -2.11 12.76
C GLU A 212 -31.01 -3.05 13.70
N ARG A 213 -31.57 -4.13 13.17
CA ARG A 213 -32.38 -5.09 13.95
C ARG A 213 -31.62 -5.74 15.10
N ILE A 214 -30.38 -6.18 14.88
CA ILE A 214 -29.57 -6.77 15.98
C ILE A 214 -29.08 -5.69 16.94
N GLY A 215 -28.79 -4.49 16.42
CA GLY A 215 -28.27 -3.38 17.20
C GLY A 215 -29.31 -2.82 18.16
N GLU A 216 -30.58 -2.69 17.76
CA GLU A 216 -31.67 -2.24 18.63
C GLU A 216 -31.79 -3.05 19.92
N LEU A 217 -31.50 -4.36 19.86
CA LEU A 217 -31.52 -5.26 21.01
C LEU A 217 -30.25 -5.19 21.86
N CYS A 218 -29.13 -4.71 21.30
CA CYS A 218 -27.86 -4.55 22.02
C CYS A 218 -27.88 -3.29 22.89
N GLY A 219 -27.37 -3.41 24.12
CA GLY A 219 -27.33 -2.28 25.06
C GLY A 219 -26.33 -1.18 24.67
N PHE A 220 -25.32 -1.51 23.86
CA PHE A 220 -24.39 -0.52 23.34
C PHE A 220 -23.81 -0.93 21.97
N LYS A 221 -23.51 0.05 21.13
CA LYS A 221 -22.97 -0.12 19.79
C LYS A 221 -21.65 0.65 19.65
N LEU A 222 -20.57 -0.06 19.33
CA LEU A 222 -19.28 0.51 18.98
C LEU A 222 -19.11 0.44 17.45
N LEU A 223 -19.22 1.58 16.79
CA LEU A 223 -19.09 1.69 15.33
C LEU A 223 -17.69 2.16 14.99
N LEU A 224 -17.00 1.42 14.12
CA LEU A 224 -15.61 1.68 13.74
C LEU A 224 -15.54 1.93 12.23
N THR A 225 -14.86 2.98 11.79
CA THR A 225 -14.59 3.21 10.36
C THR A 225 -13.26 3.92 10.15
N GLY A 226 -12.54 3.57 9.08
CA GLY A 226 -11.39 4.35 8.62
C GLY A 226 -11.75 5.51 7.70
N THR A 227 -12.96 5.49 7.13
CA THR A 227 -13.40 6.40 6.07
C THR A 227 -14.88 6.69 6.27
N PRO A 228 -15.22 7.79 6.97
CA PRO A 228 -16.61 8.10 7.33
C PRO A 228 -17.44 8.58 6.12
N ASP A 229 -16.79 9.22 5.15
CA ASP A 229 -17.47 9.87 4.03
C ASP A 229 -17.87 8.87 2.94
N ARG A 230 -19.10 9.03 2.46
CA ARG A 230 -19.71 8.19 1.42
C ARG A 230 -20.25 9.06 0.29
N ASN A 231 -20.10 8.58 -0.94
CA ASN A 231 -20.57 9.27 -2.14
C ASN A 231 -21.98 8.84 -2.58
N ASP A 232 -22.56 7.80 -1.97
CA ASP A 232 -23.78 7.12 -2.43
C ASP A 232 -25.04 7.40 -1.58
N ASN A 233 -24.98 8.40 -0.67
CA ASN A 233 -26.10 8.95 0.11
C ASN A 233 -26.99 7.94 0.86
N SER A 234 -26.56 6.68 1.04
CA SER A 234 -27.30 5.69 1.82
C SER A 234 -26.89 5.79 3.30
N PRO A 235 -27.83 6.03 4.22
CA PRO A 235 -27.49 6.24 5.63
C PRO A 235 -26.87 4.98 6.23
N ILE A 236 -25.87 5.16 7.08
CA ILE A 236 -25.34 4.11 7.93
C ILE A 236 -26.25 3.99 9.16
N PRO A 237 -26.70 2.79 9.56
CA PRO A 237 -27.49 2.61 10.77
C PRO A 237 -26.78 3.20 11.99
N PHE A 238 -27.55 3.84 12.89
CA PHE A 238 -27.08 4.45 14.13
C PHE A 238 -26.11 5.64 13.97
N VAL A 239 -25.99 6.21 12.76
CA VAL A 239 -25.14 7.37 12.49
C VAL A 239 -25.98 8.53 12.00
N ASP A 240 -25.73 9.70 12.58
CA ASP A 240 -26.40 10.94 12.20
C ASP A 240 -25.65 11.65 11.07
N TYR A 241 -26.41 12.29 10.18
CA TYR A 241 -25.89 13.09 9.08
C TYR A 241 -26.52 14.48 9.09
N GLN A 242 -25.69 15.50 8.85
CA GLN A 242 -26.14 16.84 8.55
C GLN A 242 -26.14 17.05 7.03
N GLU A 243 -27.30 17.39 6.48
CA GLU A 243 -27.43 17.79 5.07
C GLU A 243 -26.83 19.18 4.87
N PHE A 244 -26.05 19.34 3.82
CA PHE A 244 -25.54 20.63 3.36
C PHE A 244 -25.54 20.68 1.83
N GLU A 245 -25.54 21.90 1.28
CA GLU A 245 -25.52 22.14 -0.16
C GLU A 245 -24.17 22.72 -0.57
N GLU A 246 -23.52 22.07 -1.54
CA GLU A 246 -22.26 22.54 -2.10
C GLU A 246 -22.36 22.49 -3.62
N ASN A 247 -22.20 23.65 -4.30
CA ASN A 247 -22.33 23.80 -5.75
C ASN A 247 -23.68 23.28 -6.31
N GLY A 248 -24.78 23.46 -5.59
CA GLY A 248 -26.11 22.99 -5.99
C GLY A 248 -26.33 21.48 -5.83
N ILE A 249 -25.37 20.77 -5.22
CA ILE A 249 -25.46 19.33 -4.95
C ILE A 249 -25.67 19.12 -3.45
N LYS A 250 -26.72 18.37 -3.11
CA LYS A 250 -26.96 17.91 -1.75
C LYS A 250 -25.87 16.92 -1.33
N LYS A 251 -25.16 17.25 -0.27
CA LYS A 251 -24.15 16.41 0.38
C LYS A 251 -24.55 16.14 1.83
N PHE A 252 -24.04 15.05 2.37
CA PHE A 252 -24.28 14.63 3.75
C PHE A 252 -22.96 14.59 4.48
N LYS A 253 -22.85 15.34 5.57
CA LYS A 253 -21.69 15.30 6.46
C LYS A 253 -22.04 14.48 7.67
N LEU A 254 -21.20 13.52 8.00
CA LEU A 254 -21.36 12.71 9.19
C LEU A 254 -21.20 13.59 10.45
N VAL A 255 -22.14 13.48 11.38
CA VAL A 255 -22.12 14.19 12.68
C VAL A 255 -22.16 13.19 13.84
N GLY A 256 -21.94 13.65 15.06
CA GLY A 256 -21.94 12.77 16.24
C GLY A 256 -20.70 11.88 16.38
N ILE A 257 -19.57 12.22 15.75
CA ILE A 257 -18.31 11.49 15.94
C ILE A 257 -17.83 11.67 17.38
N ASN A 258 -17.79 10.58 18.16
CA ASN A 258 -17.30 10.62 19.54
C ASN A 258 -15.78 10.67 19.60
N MET A 259 -15.10 9.95 18.70
CA MET A 259 -13.64 9.94 18.58
C MET A 259 -13.21 9.93 17.13
N SER A 260 -12.31 10.84 16.76
CA SER A 260 -11.65 10.89 15.45
C SER A 260 -10.14 10.78 15.61
N TYR A 261 -9.51 9.90 14.82
CA TYR A 261 -8.08 9.77 14.69
C TYR A 261 -7.68 9.70 13.22
N THR A 262 -7.36 10.85 12.67
CA THR A 262 -7.14 11.03 11.23
C THR A 262 -5.74 10.57 10.81
N TYR A 263 -5.49 10.51 9.50
CA TYR A 263 -4.19 10.11 8.98
C TYR A 263 -3.10 11.13 9.34
N GLY A 264 -3.39 12.43 9.24
CA GLY A 264 -2.47 13.49 9.66
C GLY A 264 -2.13 13.43 11.14
N GLN A 265 -3.11 13.16 12.01
CA GLN A 265 -2.83 12.89 13.42
C GLN A 265 -1.94 11.67 13.63
N ALA A 266 -2.15 10.60 12.86
CA ALA A 266 -1.32 9.40 12.93
C ALA A 266 0.12 9.62 12.45
N VAL A 267 0.32 10.46 11.43
CA VAL A 267 1.64 10.87 10.97
C VAL A 267 2.33 11.76 12.02
N ASN A 268 1.61 12.73 12.57
CA ASN A 268 2.10 13.65 13.59
C ASN A 268 2.52 12.91 14.88
N ASP A 269 1.70 11.94 15.32
CA ASP A 269 1.98 11.07 16.46
C ASP A 269 3.10 10.05 16.20
N LYS A 270 3.64 10.02 14.99
CA LYS A 270 4.68 9.09 14.56
C LYS A 270 4.26 7.62 14.60
N GLU A 271 2.97 7.34 14.41
CA GLU A 271 2.43 5.98 14.39
C GLU A 271 2.43 5.35 13.00
N VAL A 272 2.40 6.20 11.97
CA VAL A 272 2.53 5.84 10.55
C VAL A 272 3.49 6.80 9.86
N CYS A 273 4.00 6.45 8.68
CA CYS A 273 4.79 7.36 7.85
C CYS A 273 3.91 8.22 6.93
N PRO A 274 4.39 9.43 6.56
CA PRO A 274 3.79 10.23 5.49
C PRO A 274 3.87 9.53 4.12
N THR A 275 3.08 10.02 3.17
CA THR A 275 2.98 9.45 1.81
C THR A 275 3.32 10.51 0.78
N ILE A 276 4.26 10.19 -0.11
CA ILE A 276 4.62 10.99 -1.27
C ILE A 276 3.93 10.42 -2.50
N PHE A 277 3.22 11.28 -3.24
CA PHE A 277 2.47 10.88 -4.43
C PHE A 277 3.28 11.11 -5.70
N GLN A 278 3.71 10.02 -6.31
CA GLN A 278 4.49 10.01 -7.56
C GLN A 278 3.54 9.95 -8.76
N ARG A 279 3.23 11.11 -9.33
CA ARG A 279 2.41 11.25 -10.54
C ARG A 279 3.22 10.81 -11.75
N GLN A 280 2.65 9.92 -12.56
CA GLN A 280 3.28 9.44 -13.79
C GLN A 280 2.43 9.84 -14.99
N SER A 281 3.02 10.60 -15.92
CA SER A 281 2.37 11.02 -17.16
C SER A 281 1.71 9.82 -17.85
N ALA A 282 0.43 9.98 -18.14
CA ALA A 282 -0.43 8.91 -18.60
C ALA A 282 -0.72 9.09 -20.10
N SER A 283 0.22 8.69 -20.95
CA SER A 283 0.01 8.69 -22.39
C SER A 283 -0.78 7.44 -22.80
N ALA A 284 -1.94 7.62 -23.43
CA ALA A 284 -2.59 6.53 -24.15
C ALA A 284 -2.87 6.89 -25.61
N ILE A 285 -2.92 5.84 -26.41
CA ILE A 285 -3.06 5.89 -27.87
C ILE A 285 -4.55 5.71 -28.16
N THR A 286 -5.13 6.59 -28.99
CA THR A 286 -6.54 6.51 -29.42
C THR A 286 -6.85 5.17 -30.13
N ILE A 287 -8.13 4.79 -30.21
CA ILE A 287 -8.60 3.49 -30.77
C ILE A 287 -8.13 3.28 -32.22
N ASP A 288 -7.90 4.36 -32.94
CA ASP A 288 -7.41 4.43 -34.32
C ASP A 288 -5.87 4.50 -34.44
N GLY A 289 -5.13 4.54 -33.34
CA GLY A 289 -3.66 4.47 -33.35
C GLY A 289 -2.94 5.76 -33.73
N THR A 290 -3.68 6.87 -33.86
CA THR A 290 -3.19 8.08 -34.55
C THR A 290 -2.74 9.20 -33.62
N SER A 291 -3.16 9.22 -32.35
CA SER A 291 -2.89 10.34 -31.43
C SER A 291 -2.38 9.88 -30.06
N ILE A 292 -1.34 10.55 -29.54
CA ILE A 292 -0.92 10.50 -28.13
C ILE A 292 -1.70 11.62 -27.43
N LEU A 293 -2.54 11.28 -26.45
CA LEU A 293 -3.25 12.29 -25.68
C LEU A 293 -2.36 12.78 -24.53
N ASP A 294 -2.02 14.06 -24.56
CA ASP A 294 -1.29 14.79 -23.51
C ASP A 294 -2.25 15.31 -22.42
N GLU A 295 -1.69 15.57 -21.24
CA GLU A 295 -2.25 16.08 -19.95
C GLU A 295 -3.66 16.68 -19.96
N ASN A 296 -4.01 17.51 -20.95
CA ASN A 296 -5.26 18.27 -21.01
C ASN A 296 -6.41 17.57 -21.77
N THR A 297 -6.19 16.33 -22.21
CA THR A 297 -7.03 15.71 -23.25
C THR A 297 -7.54 14.32 -22.87
N ILE A 298 -7.81 14.08 -21.59
CA ILE A 298 -8.74 13.00 -21.22
C ILE A 298 -10.15 13.58 -21.38
N PRO A 299 -10.87 13.34 -22.49
CA PRO A 299 -12.15 14.00 -22.73
C PRO A 299 -13.16 13.64 -21.63
N ASP A 300 -13.90 14.65 -21.14
CA ASP A 300 -14.94 14.52 -20.11
C ASP A 300 -15.99 13.43 -20.44
N ILE A 301 -16.17 13.12 -21.72
CA ILE A 301 -17.22 12.22 -22.21
C ILE A 301 -16.79 10.73 -22.16
N ASP A 302 -15.48 10.41 -22.08
CA ASP A 302 -15.00 9.01 -22.09
C ASP A 302 -13.78 8.74 -21.19
N GLY A 303 -13.45 9.65 -20.26
CA GLY A 303 -12.21 9.60 -19.49
C GLY A 303 -11.95 8.31 -18.71
N LYS A 304 -13.00 7.63 -18.22
CA LYS A 304 -12.86 6.32 -17.56
C LYS A 304 -12.44 5.21 -18.51
N LYS A 305 -12.93 5.21 -19.76
CA LYS A 305 -12.52 4.21 -20.77
C LYS A 305 -11.05 4.40 -21.15
N PHE A 306 -10.64 5.65 -21.32
CA PHE A 306 -9.25 6.00 -21.61
C PHE A 306 -8.32 5.63 -20.45
N TYR A 307 -8.69 5.97 -19.22
CA TYR A 307 -7.95 5.56 -18.03
C TYR A 307 -7.80 4.04 -17.92
N ASN A 308 -8.86 3.27 -18.23
CA ASN A 308 -8.77 1.81 -18.29
C ASN A 308 -7.73 1.32 -19.31
N GLN A 309 -7.56 2.00 -20.45
CA GLN A 309 -6.54 1.65 -21.44
C GLN A 309 -5.12 1.94 -20.95
N ILE A 310 -4.92 3.02 -20.20
CA ILE A 310 -3.63 3.38 -19.59
C ILE A 310 -3.18 2.29 -18.61
N ILE A 311 -4.07 1.87 -17.70
CA ILE A 311 -3.76 0.88 -16.67
C ILE A 311 -3.82 -0.57 -17.16
N SER A 312 -4.15 -0.79 -18.43
CA SER A 312 -4.13 -2.13 -19.04
C SER A 312 -2.69 -2.57 -19.33
N VAL A 313 -2.38 -3.84 -19.07
CA VAL A 313 -1.05 -4.40 -19.31
C VAL A 313 -1.00 -4.99 -20.72
N LYS A 314 -0.10 -4.44 -21.55
CA LYS A 314 0.13 -4.88 -22.92
C LYS A 314 1.28 -5.91 -22.96
N PRO A 315 1.15 -7.01 -23.73
CA PRO A 315 2.20 -8.04 -23.84
C PRO A 315 3.51 -7.52 -24.44
N GLU A 316 3.41 -6.57 -25.38
CA GLU A 316 4.54 -6.01 -26.12
C GLU A 316 4.56 -4.48 -25.99
N GLY A 317 5.75 -3.89 -26.06
CA GLY A 317 5.97 -2.45 -25.95
C GLY A 317 6.01 -1.92 -24.51
N ASN A 318 6.28 -0.63 -24.35
CA ASN A 318 6.32 0.00 -23.04
C ASN A 318 4.92 0.53 -22.69
N CYS A 319 4.14 -0.25 -21.94
CA CYS A 319 2.88 0.23 -21.37
C CYS A 319 3.13 0.98 -20.07
N TRP A 320 2.20 1.88 -19.73
CA TRP A 320 2.32 2.76 -18.56
C TRP A 320 2.57 1.99 -17.26
N VAL A 321 1.82 0.90 -17.03
CA VAL A 321 1.97 0.07 -15.82
C VAL A 321 3.39 -0.46 -15.68
N TYR A 322 3.98 -0.95 -16.78
CA TYR A 322 5.33 -1.50 -16.74
C TYR A 322 6.39 -0.42 -16.54
N GLN A 323 6.28 0.71 -17.25
CA GLN A 323 7.22 1.83 -17.08
C GLN A 323 7.17 2.39 -15.66
N SER A 324 5.96 2.50 -15.09
CA SER A 324 5.74 2.96 -13.72
C SER A 324 6.29 1.95 -12.71
N PHE A 325 6.16 0.64 -12.98
CA PHE A 325 6.82 -0.40 -12.20
C PHE A 325 8.35 -0.27 -12.22
N ILE A 326 8.98 -0.05 -13.38
CA ILE A 326 10.45 0.12 -13.46
C ILE A 326 10.92 1.29 -12.59
N LYS A 327 10.22 2.42 -12.65
CA LYS A 327 10.52 3.60 -11.81
C LYS A 327 10.30 3.32 -10.32
N ALA A 328 9.17 2.70 -9.98
CA ALA A 328 8.85 2.33 -8.61
C ALA A 328 9.87 1.31 -8.05
N ASN A 329 10.36 0.39 -8.88
CA ASN A 329 11.39 -0.58 -8.54
C ASN A 329 12.75 0.07 -8.32
N ALA A 330 13.12 1.05 -9.16
CA ALA A 330 14.33 1.85 -8.93
C ALA A 330 14.27 2.58 -7.58
N LYS A 331 13.13 3.21 -7.26
CA LYS A 331 12.93 3.87 -5.97
C LYS A 331 12.93 2.90 -4.79
N LEU A 332 12.34 1.71 -4.94
CA LEU A 332 12.39 0.67 -3.91
C LEU A 332 13.83 0.26 -3.61
N ASN A 333 14.65 0.04 -4.64
CA ASN A 333 16.07 -0.30 -4.49
C ASN A 333 16.83 0.83 -3.81
N GLU A 334 16.59 2.08 -4.22
CA GLU A 334 17.21 3.27 -3.62
C GLU A 334 16.93 3.37 -2.11
N ILE A 335 15.68 3.16 -1.69
CA ILE A 335 15.30 3.16 -0.27
C ILE A 335 15.97 2.01 0.48
N ASN A 336 15.98 0.81 -0.11
CA ASN A 336 16.61 -0.37 0.49
C ASN A 336 18.12 -0.20 0.64
N ASP A 337 18.80 0.36 -0.37
CA ASP A 337 20.23 0.64 -0.34
C ASP A 337 20.57 1.71 0.71
N PHE A 338 19.76 2.78 0.78
CA PHE A 338 19.96 3.86 1.75
C PHE A 338 19.70 3.42 3.19
N ARG A 339 18.63 2.65 3.42
CA ARG A 339 18.24 2.19 4.77
C ARG A 339 18.92 0.91 5.20
N ASN A 340 19.51 0.16 4.26
CA ASN A 340 19.98 -1.21 4.46
C ASN A 340 18.87 -2.11 5.04
N GLU A 341 17.68 -2.05 4.42
CA GLU A 341 16.46 -2.73 4.86
C GLU A 341 15.81 -3.56 3.74
N ASN A 342 14.87 -4.44 4.08
CA ASN A 342 14.16 -5.30 3.14
C ASN A 342 12.72 -4.82 2.94
N TYR A 343 12.56 -3.61 2.42
CA TYR A 343 11.25 -3.12 2.01
C TYR A 343 10.76 -3.80 0.73
N ALA A 344 9.45 -3.80 0.58
CA ALA A 344 8.74 -4.42 -0.52
C ALA A 344 7.82 -3.42 -1.24
N GLY A 345 7.51 -3.74 -2.48
CA GLY A 345 6.55 -3.04 -3.30
C GLY A 345 5.22 -3.80 -3.46
N LEU A 346 4.12 -3.05 -3.55
CA LEU A 346 2.77 -3.55 -3.83
C LEU A 346 2.28 -3.00 -5.17
N ILE A 347 1.86 -3.86 -6.08
CA ILE A 347 1.18 -3.47 -7.32
C ILE A 347 -0.30 -3.84 -7.21
N VAL A 348 -1.18 -2.86 -7.37
CA VAL A 348 -2.63 -3.08 -7.43
C VAL A 348 -3.08 -3.02 -8.88
N CYS A 349 -3.40 -4.17 -9.45
CA CYS A 349 -3.87 -4.31 -10.82
C CYS A 349 -5.40 -4.31 -10.92
N ASN A 350 -5.88 -3.92 -12.11
CA ASN A 350 -7.29 -3.81 -12.42
C ASN A 350 -7.98 -5.16 -12.64
N SER A 351 -7.28 -6.13 -13.23
CA SER A 351 -7.82 -7.43 -13.60
C SER A 351 -6.80 -8.55 -13.41
N ILE A 352 -7.28 -9.79 -13.27
CA ILE A 352 -6.43 -10.99 -13.20
C ILE A 352 -5.55 -11.10 -14.44
N ILE A 353 -6.13 -10.84 -15.61
CA ILE A 353 -5.43 -10.90 -16.90
C ILE A 353 -4.26 -9.91 -16.93
N ASP A 354 -4.47 -8.67 -16.47
CA ASP A 354 -3.40 -7.66 -16.45
C ASP A 354 -2.29 -8.03 -15.47
N ALA A 355 -2.67 -8.55 -14.30
CA ALA A 355 -1.72 -9.00 -13.29
C ALA A 355 -0.86 -10.18 -13.76
N GLU A 356 -1.45 -11.17 -14.44
CA GLU A 356 -0.73 -12.32 -15.00
C GLU A 356 0.25 -11.90 -16.11
N LYS A 357 -0.16 -10.97 -16.99
CA LYS A 357 0.73 -10.41 -18.01
C LYS A 357 1.91 -9.66 -17.38
N LEU A 358 1.62 -8.84 -16.37
CA LEU A 358 2.66 -8.08 -15.67
C LEU A 358 3.61 -9.02 -14.92
N TYR A 359 3.07 -10.02 -14.23
CA TYR A 359 3.83 -11.07 -13.57
C TYR A 359 4.79 -11.76 -14.54
N THR A 360 4.27 -12.23 -15.69
CA THR A 360 5.06 -12.93 -16.71
C THR A 360 6.19 -12.04 -17.21
N ARG A 361 5.89 -10.77 -17.52
CA ARG A 361 6.90 -9.82 -17.99
C ARG A 361 7.99 -9.54 -16.96
N ILE A 362 7.61 -9.34 -15.70
CA ILE A 362 8.59 -9.12 -14.61
C ILE A 362 9.42 -10.39 -14.38
N TYR A 363 8.77 -11.57 -14.42
CA TYR A 363 9.44 -12.86 -14.29
C TYR A 363 10.47 -13.09 -15.39
N ASP A 364 10.13 -12.77 -16.64
CA ASP A 364 11.03 -12.94 -17.78
C ASP A 364 12.23 -11.98 -17.73
N GLU A 365 12.05 -10.75 -17.24
CA GLU A 365 13.11 -9.74 -17.17
C GLU A 365 13.99 -9.86 -15.92
N PHE A 366 13.41 -10.12 -14.75
CA PHE A 366 14.10 -10.12 -13.45
C PHE A 366 14.33 -11.52 -12.86
N GLY A 367 13.71 -12.55 -13.44
CA GLY A 367 13.88 -13.93 -13.05
C GLY A 367 12.91 -14.43 -11.95
N PRO A 368 13.00 -15.73 -11.63
CA PRO A 368 12.14 -16.36 -10.63
C PRO A 368 12.38 -15.79 -9.23
N GLY A 369 11.29 -15.57 -8.50
CA GLY A 369 11.34 -15.07 -7.11
C GLY A 369 11.46 -13.55 -6.99
N PHE A 370 11.37 -12.79 -8.08
CA PHE A 370 11.33 -11.33 -8.03
C PHE A 370 9.95 -10.76 -7.67
N VAL A 371 8.90 -11.45 -8.09
CA VAL A 371 7.52 -11.03 -7.88
C VAL A 371 6.63 -12.22 -7.52
N GLU A 372 5.66 -11.97 -6.64
CA GLU A 372 4.59 -12.91 -6.29
C GLU A 372 3.24 -12.34 -6.73
N ILE A 373 2.31 -13.19 -7.15
CA ILE A 373 0.96 -12.77 -7.57
C ILE A 373 -0.10 -13.40 -6.65
N VAL A 374 -1.02 -12.57 -6.16
CA VAL A 374 -2.14 -13.00 -5.32
C VAL A 374 -3.46 -12.49 -5.91
N THR A 375 -4.35 -13.42 -6.19
CA THR A 375 -5.68 -13.15 -6.75
C THR A 375 -6.76 -13.38 -5.69
N SER A 376 -7.92 -12.74 -5.84
CA SER A 376 -9.05 -12.88 -4.90
C SER A 376 -9.62 -14.30 -4.84
N ASP A 377 -9.49 -15.06 -5.93
CA ASP A 377 -10.07 -16.40 -6.08
C ASP A 377 -9.15 -17.51 -5.56
N ASP A 378 -7.95 -17.15 -5.11
CA ASP A 378 -6.97 -18.09 -4.61
C ASP A 378 -7.32 -18.55 -3.17
N ARG A 379 -7.68 -19.83 -3.05
CA ARG A 379 -7.95 -20.49 -1.76
C ARG A 379 -6.75 -20.41 -0.80
N ASP A 380 -5.54 -20.25 -1.33
CA ASP A 380 -4.28 -20.14 -0.59
C ASP A 380 -3.73 -18.70 -0.52
N SER A 381 -4.50 -17.69 -0.93
CA SER A 381 -4.10 -16.26 -0.91
C SER A 381 -3.50 -15.83 0.43
N SER A 382 -4.12 -16.20 1.55
CA SER A 382 -3.63 -15.86 2.89
C SER A 382 -2.25 -16.46 3.18
N ARG A 383 -2.01 -17.71 2.77
CA ARG A 383 -0.72 -18.39 2.95
C ARG A 383 0.37 -17.79 2.07
N LYS A 384 0.04 -17.43 0.83
CA LYS A 384 0.97 -16.73 -0.08
C LYS A 384 1.38 -15.37 0.47
N ILE A 385 0.43 -14.62 1.01
CA ILE A 385 0.71 -13.33 1.62
C ILE A 385 1.58 -13.51 2.87
N GLU A 386 1.27 -14.46 3.74
CA GLU A 386 2.09 -14.74 4.93
C GLU A 386 3.53 -15.16 4.56
N LYS A 387 3.68 -16.01 3.54
CA LYS A 387 4.98 -16.37 2.98
C LYS A 387 5.71 -15.13 2.45
N PHE A 388 5.02 -14.28 1.69
CA PHE A 388 5.59 -13.05 1.15
C PHE A 388 6.02 -12.08 2.27
N THR A 389 5.23 -11.92 3.33
CA THR A 389 5.52 -11.06 4.48
C THR A 389 6.87 -11.38 5.11
N HIS A 390 7.23 -12.67 5.20
CA HIS A 390 8.48 -13.14 5.81
C HIS A 390 9.59 -13.45 4.79
N SER A 391 9.38 -13.12 3.52
CA SER A 391 10.37 -13.37 2.45
C SER A 391 11.23 -12.15 2.13
N THR A 392 12.19 -12.33 1.22
CA THR A 392 12.97 -11.25 0.59
C THR A 392 12.48 -10.93 -0.83
N VAL A 393 11.33 -11.48 -1.24
CA VAL A 393 10.76 -11.19 -2.57
C VAL A 393 10.44 -9.68 -2.64
N PRO A 394 10.92 -8.94 -3.64
CA PRO A 394 10.71 -7.49 -3.68
C PRO A 394 9.27 -7.05 -3.91
N TRP A 395 8.51 -7.76 -4.77
CA TRP A 395 7.20 -7.28 -5.21
C TRP A 395 6.07 -8.29 -5.02
N ILE A 396 4.88 -7.78 -4.70
CA ILE A 396 3.62 -8.53 -4.74
C ILE A 396 2.61 -7.82 -5.64
N ILE A 397 2.03 -8.56 -6.58
CA ILE A 397 0.93 -8.11 -7.45
C ILE A 397 -0.39 -8.60 -6.85
N SER A 398 -1.38 -7.72 -6.85
CA SER A 398 -2.71 -8.03 -6.35
C SER A 398 -3.83 -7.52 -7.25
N ILE A 399 -4.89 -8.32 -7.36
CA ILE A 399 -6.14 -7.96 -8.02
C ILE A 399 -7.23 -7.87 -6.98
N ASN A 400 -7.94 -6.75 -6.92
CA ASN A 400 -9.07 -6.54 -6.00
C ASN A 400 -8.80 -7.06 -4.58
N MET A 401 -7.72 -6.53 -3.99
CA MET A 401 -7.23 -6.73 -2.61
C MET A 401 -6.14 -7.78 -2.45
N VAL A 402 -5.01 -7.33 -1.91
CA VAL A 402 -4.20 -8.17 -1.02
C VAL A 402 -5.10 -8.30 0.19
N SER A 403 -5.79 -9.45 0.26
CA SER A 403 -6.76 -9.83 1.28
C SER A 403 -6.95 -8.79 2.40
N GLU A 404 -8.07 -8.07 2.37
CA GLU A 404 -8.53 -7.25 3.49
C GLU A 404 -8.34 -8.05 4.80
N GLY A 405 -7.36 -7.67 5.62
CA GLY A 405 -7.07 -8.31 6.90
C GLY A 405 -5.61 -8.73 7.12
N VAL A 406 -4.82 -9.04 6.08
CA VAL A 406 -3.40 -9.40 6.28
C VAL A 406 -2.52 -8.15 6.28
N ASP A 407 -1.58 -8.10 7.23
CA ASP A 407 -0.64 -6.99 7.42
C ASP A 407 0.72 -7.36 6.83
N ILE A 408 1.27 -6.49 5.99
CA ILE A 408 2.62 -6.63 5.41
C ILE A 408 3.40 -5.35 5.77
N PRO A 409 4.00 -5.25 6.98
CA PRO A 409 4.62 -4.02 7.44
C PRO A 409 5.80 -3.54 6.60
N ARG A 410 6.41 -4.42 5.80
CA ARG A 410 7.53 -4.08 4.93
C ARG A 410 7.14 -3.40 3.62
N ILE A 411 5.85 -3.22 3.31
CA ILE A 411 5.46 -2.46 2.11
C ILE A 411 5.83 -0.98 2.28
N ARG A 412 6.51 -0.41 1.28
CA ARG A 412 6.87 1.02 1.23
C ARG A 412 6.59 1.69 -0.11
N VAL A 413 6.54 0.91 -1.18
CA VAL A 413 6.27 1.44 -2.52
C VAL A 413 4.98 0.82 -3.01
N ILE A 414 4.05 1.64 -3.50
CA ILE A 414 2.78 1.21 -4.04
C ILE A 414 2.67 1.69 -5.48
N LEU A 415 2.31 0.80 -6.40
CA LEU A 415 1.89 1.14 -7.75
C LEU A 415 0.39 0.91 -7.90
N TYR A 416 -0.36 1.99 -8.08
CA TYR A 416 -1.81 1.97 -8.22
C TYR A 416 -2.24 1.93 -9.69
N ALA A 417 -2.52 0.73 -10.20
CA ALA A 417 -2.98 0.47 -11.56
C ALA A 417 -4.40 -0.13 -11.57
N SER A 418 -5.36 0.57 -10.93
CA SER A 418 -6.74 0.10 -10.75
C SER A 418 -7.77 1.14 -11.21
N ASN A 419 -8.90 0.67 -11.75
CA ASN A 419 -10.04 1.49 -12.17
C ASN A 419 -10.97 1.93 -11.04
N THR A 420 -10.70 1.49 -9.81
CA THR A 420 -11.49 1.89 -8.65
C THR A 420 -10.99 3.24 -8.16
N LEU A 421 -11.75 4.31 -8.37
CA LEU A 421 -11.31 5.69 -8.14
C LEU A 421 -11.86 6.30 -6.85
N THR A 422 -12.64 5.54 -6.09
CA THR A 422 -13.25 6.02 -4.85
C THR A 422 -12.17 6.36 -3.82
N THR A 423 -12.35 7.47 -3.11
CA THR A 423 -11.45 7.92 -2.03
C THR A 423 -11.22 6.83 -0.97
N VAL A 424 -12.29 6.11 -0.60
CA VAL A 424 -12.21 4.98 0.35
C VAL A 424 -11.17 3.95 -0.09
N ARG A 425 -11.28 3.49 -1.34
CA ARG A 425 -10.35 2.50 -1.89
C ARG A 425 -8.93 3.02 -1.95
N PHE A 426 -8.76 4.27 -2.38
CA PHE A 426 -7.46 4.92 -2.50
C PHE A 426 -6.73 4.96 -1.14
N ILE A 427 -7.41 5.44 -0.10
CA ILE A 427 -6.90 5.51 1.27
C ILE A 427 -6.63 4.11 1.84
N GLN A 428 -7.50 3.13 1.57
CA GLN A 428 -7.28 1.75 2.03
C GLN A 428 -6.02 1.11 1.45
N VAL A 429 -5.73 1.36 0.16
CA VAL A 429 -4.52 0.87 -0.48
C VAL A 429 -3.30 1.62 0.05
N MET A 430 -3.36 2.94 0.13
CA MET A 430 -2.31 3.76 0.74
C MET A 430 -1.97 3.28 2.16
N GLY A 431 -3.00 2.97 2.95
CA GLY A 431 -2.91 2.44 4.32
C GLY A 431 -2.13 1.12 4.48
N ARG A 432 -1.76 0.46 3.36
CA ARG A 432 -0.89 -0.73 3.35
C ARG A 432 0.59 -0.37 3.40
N GLY A 433 1.00 0.78 2.85
CA GLY A 433 2.40 1.20 2.77
C GLY A 433 2.83 2.14 3.89
N VAL A 434 1.89 2.77 4.60
CA VAL A 434 2.19 3.75 5.65
C VAL A 434 2.54 3.14 7.02
N ARG A 435 2.42 1.82 7.18
CA ARG A 435 2.57 1.16 8.48
C ARG A 435 4.05 1.07 8.86
N ASN A 436 4.42 1.47 10.07
CA ASN A 436 5.82 1.38 10.50
C ASN A 436 6.19 -0.02 11.02
N PRO A 437 7.30 -0.62 10.53
CA PRO A 437 7.91 -1.77 11.16
C PRO A 437 8.33 -1.39 12.57
N LYS A 438 8.06 -2.29 13.52
CA LYS A 438 8.24 -2.08 14.98
C LYS A 438 9.69 -1.83 15.44
N HIS A 439 10.64 -1.73 14.51
CA HIS A 439 12.07 -1.62 14.77
C HIS A 439 12.67 -0.24 14.44
N PHE A 440 11.90 0.67 13.81
CA PHE A 440 12.41 2.01 13.52
C PHE A 440 12.06 2.96 14.67
N GLU A 441 13.05 3.31 15.48
CA GLU A 441 12.97 4.40 16.46
C GLU A 441 12.90 5.78 15.77
N ASN A 442 13.34 5.84 14.50
CA ASN A 442 13.42 7.07 13.72
C ASN A 442 12.29 7.12 12.70
N ASN A 443 11.23 7.82 13.05
CA ASN A 443 9.95 7.89 12.34
C ASN A 443 9.97 8.79 11.08
N HIS A 444 11.04 8.70 10.30
CA HIS A 444 11.28 9.55 9.13
C HIS A 444 11.07 8.83 7.80
N ASP A 445 10.68 7.55 7.79
CA ASP A 445 10.38 6.87 6.53
C ASP A 445 9.15 7.45 5.84
N VAL A 446 9.04 7.17 4.55
CA VAL A 446 7.99 7.64 3.66
C VAL A 446 7.41 6.46 2.89
N CYS A 447 6.10 6.49 2.64
CA CYS A 447 5.45 5.63 1.66
C CYS A 447 5.45 6.33 0.29
N TYR A 448 5.92 5.66 -0.77
CA TYR A 448 5.86 6.20 -2.13
C TYR A 448 4.68 5.59 -2.87
N PHE A 449 3.78 6.44 -3.34
CA PHE A 449 2.55 6.03 -4.00
C PHE A 449 2.56 6.47 -5.46
N TYR A 450 2.87 5.54 -6.36
CA TYR A 450 2.86 5.74 -7.81
C TYR A 450 1.46 5.61 -8.36
N MET A 451 1.04 6.62 -9.12
CA MET A 451 -0.29 6.70 -9.71
C MET A 451 -0.26 7.40 -11.06
N ALA A 452 -1.24 7.09 -11.91
CA ALA A 452 -1.40 7.79 -13.17
C ALA A 452 -1.79 9.24 -12.91
N ASP A 453 -1.33 10.13 -13.78
CA ASP A 453 -1.78 11.50 -13.81
C ASP A 453 -3.22 11.57 -14.33
N TYR A 454 -4.18 11.39 -13.43
CA TYR A 454 -5.60 11.31 -13.74
C TYR A 454 -6.42 12.01 -12.68
N LYS A 455 -7.23 12.99 -13.09
CA LYS A 455 -7.92 13.95 -12.22
C LYS A 455 -8.58 13.33 -10.97
N PRO A 456 -9.40 12.26 -11.05
CA PRO A 456 -10.00 11.66 -9.84
C PRO A 456 -8.97 11.14 -8.82
N LEU A 457 -7.81 10.64 -9.29
CA LEU A 457 -6.73 10.24 -8.39
C LEU A 457 -5.99 11.44 -7.82
N LEU A 458 -5.82 12.51 -8.62
CA LEU A 458 -5.19 13.76 -8.17
C LEU A 458 -6.01 14.40 -7.05
N GLU A 459 -7.33 14.43 -7.19
CA GLU A 459 -8.25 14.91 -6.16
C GLU A 459 -8.11 14.09 -4.87
N ASN A 460 -8.05 12.76 -4.96
CA ASN A 460 -7.82 11.90 -3.79
C ASN A 460 -6.45 12.14 -3.14
N ALA A 461 -5.39 12.30 -3.95
CA ALA A 461 -4.05 12.60 -3.45
C ALA A 461 -4.02 13.97 -2.77
N GLN A 462 -4.71 14.97 -3.32
CA GLN A 462 -4.77 16.32 -2.76
C GLN A 462 -5.46 16.32 -1.39
N LEU A 463 -6.58 15.60 -1.23
CA LEU A 463 -7.25 15.46 0.06
C LEU A 463 -6.31 14.94 1.16
N VAL A 464 -5.49 13.94 0.83
CA VAL A 464 -4.49 13.39 1.77
C VAL A 464 -3.37 14.40 2.03
N LYS A 465 -2.88 15.09 0.99
CA LYS A 465 -1.81 16.09 1.10
C LYS A 465 -2.21 17.26 2.00
N ASP A 466 -3.42 17.78 1.83
CA ASP A 466 -3.92 18.90 2.63
C ASP A 466 -3.97 18.55 4.12
N GLU A 467 -4.28 17.29 4.45
CA GLU A 467 -4.31 16.80 5.83
C GLU A 467 -2.93 16.80 6.51
N ILE A 468 -1.85 16.61 5.74
CA ILE A 468 -0.47 16.50 6.25
C ILE A 468 0.42 17.70 5.92
N ALA A 469 -0.10 18.72 5.24
CA ALA A 469 0.68 19.88 4.77
C ALA A 469 1.43 20.61 5.89
N HIS A 470 0.78 20.79 7.05
CA HIS A 470 1.40 21.41 8.23
C HIS A 470 2.58 20.58 8.75
N ILE A 471 2.48 19.25 8.70
CA ILE A 471 3.54 18.34 9.13
C ILE A 471 4.76 18.46 8.22
N TYR A 472 4.54 18.54 6.89
CA TYR A 472 5.64 18.77 5.95
C TYR A 472 6.35 20.08 6.21
N LYS A 473 5.60 21.16 6.46
CA LYS A 473 6.18 22.44 6.83
C LYS A 473 7.04 22.35 8.09
N GLU A 474 6.55 21.69 9.14
CA GLU A 474 7.32 21.46 10.38
C GLU A 474 8.60 20.65 10.14
N ILE A 475 8.53 19.58 9.34
CA ILE A 475 9.69 18.76 8.98
C ILE A 475 10.75 19.59 8.23
N ILE A 476 10.33 20.44 7.29
CA ILE A 476 11.21 21.33 6.53
C ILE A 476 11.88 22.33 7.47
N GLU A 477 11.10 23.02 8.31
CA GLU A 477 11.62 23.99 9.28
C GLU A 477 12.57 23.36 10.30
N GLU A 478 12.28 22.15 10.80
CA GLU A 478 13.20 21.41 11.67
C GLU A 478 14.51 21.06 10.97
N THR A 479 14.45 20.71 9.68
CA THR A 479 15.62 20.32 8.89
C THR A 479 16.50 21.52 8.57
N GLU A 480 15.91 22.64 8.17
CA GLU A 480 16.63 23.90 7.95
C GLU A 480 17.33 24.37 9.24
N LYS A 481 16.66 24.27 10.39
CA LYS A 481 17.25 24.56 11.71
C LYS A 481 18.43 23.64 12.04
N ARG A 482 18.34 22.33 11.72
CA ARG A 482 19.44 21.38 11.93
C ARG A 482 20.62 21.65 11.00
N ASN A 483 20.36 21.93 9.73
CA ASN A 483 21.39 22.24 8.74
C ASN A 483 22.14 23.55 9.06
N GLY A 484 21.46 24.53 9.66
CA GLY A 484 22.06 25.78 10.11
C GLY A 484 23.00 25.68 11.33
N ILE A 485 22.95 24.59 12.11
CA ILE A 485 23.72 24.43 13.36
C ILE A 485 24.92 23.47 13.21
N GLY A 486 25.02 22.73 12.10
CA GLY A 486 26.22 21.98 11.73
C GLY A 486 25.96 20.61 11.12
N GLY A 487 26.24 20.49 9.81
CA GLY A 487 26.91 19.35 9.19
C GLY A 487 26.23 17.98 9.16
N GLY A 488 24.94 17.85 9.47
CA GLY A 488 24.21 16.59 9.23
C GLY A 488 23.77 16.48 7.76
N SER A 489 24.08 15.37 7.08
CA SER A 489 23.44 15.07 5.79
C SER A 489 21.93 14.91 6.00
N PRO A 490 21.07 15.47 5.11
CA PRO A 490 19.64 15.28 5.20
C PRO A 490 19.29 13.78 5.18
N LEU A 491 18.22 13.40 5.87
CA LEU A 491 17.62 12.08 5.66
C LEU A 491 17.02 12.06 4.26
N PHE A 492 17.30 11.02 3.47
CA PHE A 492 16.81 10.82 2.11
C PHE A 492 15.31 11.12 1.92
N SER A 493 14.48 10.65 2.85
CA SER A 493 13.03 10.87 2.84
C SER A 493 12.62 12.33 3.05
N ILE A 494 13.45 13.14 3.71
CA ILE A 494 13.19 14.57 3.90
C ILE A 494 13.45 15.34 2.61
N GLU A 495 14.47 14.95 1.83
CA GLU A 495 14.74 15.57 0.52
C GLU A 495 13.56 15.36 -0.44
N ASP A 496 13.00 14.15 -0.49
CA ASP A 496 11.81 13.89 -1.31
C ASP A 496 10.59 14.68 -0.83
N ILE A 497 10.42 14.88 0.49
CA ILE A 497 9.33 15.71 1.06
C ILE A 497 9.49 17.18 0.63
N VAL A 498 10.71 17.72 0.69
CA VAL A 498 11.03 19.09 0.27
C VAL A 498 10.73 19.26 -1.23
N LEU A 499 11.22 18.35 -2.07
CA LEU A 499 10.99 18.37 -3.51
C LEU A 499 9.50 18.29 -3.85
N GLU A 500 8.75 17.45 -3.15
CA GLU A 500 7.30 17.38 -3.33
C GLU A 500 6.61 18.69 -2.93
N ALA A 501 7.01 19.31 -1.81
CA ALA A 501 6.47 20.60 -1.38
C ALA A 501 6.73 21.72 -2.41
N GLU A 502 7.93 21.79 -2.98
CA GLU A 502 8.28 22.74 -4.05
C GLU A 502 7.52 22.50 -5.36
N SER A 503 7.20 21.24 -5.68
CA SER A 503 6.40 20.89 -6.86
C SER A 503 4.94 21.37 -6.76
N ILE A 504 4.40 21.47 -5.53
CA ILE A 504 3.02 21.90 -5.27
C ILE A 504 2.85 23.39 -5.60
N ASP A 505 3.80 24.23 -5.22
CA ASP A 505 3.75 25.68 -5.49
C ASP A 505 4.01 26.02 -6.96
N SER A 506 4.69 25.13 -7.70
CA SER A 506 5.11 25.39 -9.09
C SER A 506 4.24 24.69 -10.16
N GLY A 507 3.31 23.82 -9.77
CA GLY A 507 2.47 23.07 -10.72
C GLY A 507 3.28 22.14 -11.64
N ASN A 508 4.53 21.84 -11.29
CA ASN A 508 5.44 21.09 -12.14
C ASN A 508 5.13 19.59 -12.08
N VAL A 509 4.77 19.03 -13.24
CA VAL A 509 4.85 17.59 -13.48
C VAL A 509 6.30 17.21 -13.70
N TYR A 510 6.76 16.10 -13.09
CA TYR A 510 8.05 15.51 -13.41
C TYR A 510 8.01 14.98 -14.84
N ASP A 511 8.35 15.86 -15.77
CA ASP A 511 8.30 15.61 -17.20
C ASP A 511 9.51 14.77 -17.62
N ALA A 512 9.25 13.48 -17.85
CA ALA A 512 10.23 12.52 -18.33
C ALA A 512 10.49 12.63 -19.85
N SER A 513 9.92 13.63 -20.54
CA SER A 513 10.14 13.82 -21.98
C SER A 513 11.52 14.43 -22.33
N PHE A 514 12.24 15.00 -21.35
CA PHE A 514 13.51 15.70 -21.59
C PHE A 514 14.76 14.84 -21.45
N TRP A 515 14.68 13.70 -20.75
CA TRP A 515 15.84 12.87 -20.39
C TRP A 515 15.54 11.38 -20.51
N ASP A 516 16.47 10.64 -21.11
CA ASP A 516 16.43 9.18 -21.06
C ASP A 516 17.02 8.63 -19.75
N ALA A 517 16.79 7.34 -19.48
CA ALA A 517 17.25 6.68 -18.26
C ALA A 517 18.79 6.68 -18.10
N ASN A 518 19.53 6.82 -19.20
CA ASN A 518 20.99 6.86 -19.18
C ASN A 518 21.51 8.29 -18.90
N GLU A 519 20.82 9.32 -19.40
CA GLU A 519 21.07 10.72 -19.05
C GLU A 519 20.76 11.00 -17.57
N ASP A 520 19.65 10.45 -17.07
CA ASP A 520 19.26 10.54 -15.66
C ASP A 520 20.30 9.87 -14.74
N PHE A 521 20.76 8.66 -15.10
CA PHE A 521 21.83 7.95 -14.39
C PHE A 521 23.18 8.69 -14.46
N THR A 522 23.45 9.37 -15.57
CA THR A 522 24.66 10.19 -15.73
C THR A 522 24.59 11.43 -14.84
N ALA A 523 23.44 12.09 -14.75
CA ALA A 523 23.23 13.23 -13.85
C ALA A 523 23.50 12.83 -12.39
N THR A 524 23.01 11.66 -11.96
CA THR A 524 23.30 11.11 -10.62
C THR A 524 24.80 10.92 -10.37
N LYS A 525 25.54 10.38 -11.35
CA LYS A 525 26.99 10.18 -11.23
C LYS A 525 27.77 11.50 -11.21
N VAL A 526 27.37 12.48 -12.01
CA VAL A 526 28.04 13.79 -12.04
C VAL A 526 27.75 14.54 -10.74
N ALA A 527 26.51 14.52 -10.26
CA ALA A 527 26.08 15.09 -8.99
C ALA A 527 26.92 14.59 -7.81
N ALA A 528 27.08 13.25 -7.72
CA ALA A 528 27.93 12.62 -6.70
C ALA A 528 29.41 13.01 -6.82
N LYS A 529 29.91 13.24 -8.04
CA LYS A 529 31.31 13.60 -8.29
C LYS A 529 31.65 15.04 -7.93
N ILE A 530 30.69 15.96 -8.08
CA ILE A 530 30.90 17.40 -7.84
C ILE A 530 30.27 17.89 -6.54
N GLY A 531 29.59 17.02 -5.79
CA GLY A 531 28.91 17.37 -4.53
C GLY A 531 27.73 18.32 -4.73
N ALA A 532 26.99 18.18 -5.83
CA ALA A 532 25.81 19.00 -6.13
C ALA A 532 24.55 18.12 -6.20
N SER A 533 23.37 18.74 -6.06
CA SER A 533 22.10 18.04 -6.31
C SER A 533 21.96 17.67 -7.79
N LYS A 534 21.41 16.48 -8.05
CA LYS A 534 21.07 15.99 -9.39
C LYS A 534 20.14 16.96 -10.12
N ASP A 535 19.23 17.62 -9.41
CA ASP A 535 18.26 18.55 -9.99
C ASP A 535 18.93 19.83 -10.52
N ILE A 536 20.02 20.27 -9.89
CA ILE A 536 20.83 21.40 -10.40
C ILE A 536 21.48 21.03 -11.73
N ILE A 537 21.93 19.79 -11.88
CA ILE A 537 22.53 19.28 -13.12
C ILE A 537 21.47 19.15 -14.21
N LEU A 538 20.31 18.58 -13.88
CA LEU A 538 19.20 18.44 -14.82
C LEU A 538 18.65 19.79 -15.27
N ALA A 539 18.54 20.77 -14.36
CA ALA A 539 18.15 22.14 -14.68
C ALA A 539 19.17 22.84 -15.61
N ALA A 540 20.47 22.73 -15.32
CA ALA A 540 21.52 23.29 -16.17
C ALA A 540 21.55 22.64 -17.56
N TRP A 541 21.34 21.33 -17.65
CA TRP A 541 21.23 20.61 -18.92
C TRP A 541 19.96 20.97 -19.70
N LYS A 542 18.85 21.27 -19.00
CA LYS A 542 17.62 21.83 -19.60
C LYS A 542 17.93 23.10 -20.38
N GLU A 543 18.56 24.07 -19.71
CA GLU A 543 18.91 25.38 -20.26
C GLU A 543 19.88 25.25 -21.43
N LEU A 544 20.90 24.37 -21.32
CA LEU A 544 21.83 24.08 -22.42
C LEU A 544 21.14 23.47 -23.65
N LYS A 545 20.21 22.52 -23.46
CA LYS A 545 19.44 21.92 -24.57
C LYS A 545 18.51 22.95 -25.23
N ILE A 546 17.94 23.87 -24.46
CA ILE A 546 17.12 24.99 -24.97
C ILE A 546 17.98 25.99 -25.76
N MET A 547 19.17 26.34 -25.26
CA MET A 547 20.11 27.28 -25.92
C MET A 547 20.74 26.73 -27.21
N GLU A 548 20.94 25.42 -27.32
CA GLU A 548 21.49 24.79 -28.54
C GLU A 548 20.48 24.70 -29.71
N GLY A 549 19.24 25.18 -29.54
CA GLY A 549 18.22 25.14 -30.59
C GLY A 549 17.82 23.73 -31.02
N LYS A 550 18.13 22.71 -30.21
CA LYS A 550 17.63 21.35 -30.41
C LYS A 550 16.23 21.29 -29.83
N SER A 551 15.23 21.47 -30.68
CA SER A 551 13.92 20.89 -30.41
C SER A 551 14.12 19.40 -30.08
N THR A 552 13.31 18.88 -29.16
CA THR A 552 13.11 17.45 -28.95
C THR A 552 13.22 16.69 -30.27
N PRO A 553 13.86 15.51 -30.33
CA PRO A 553 13.71 14.69 -31.51
C PRO A 553 12.20 14.46 -31.67
N GLU A 554 11.62 14.98 -32.75
CA GLU A 554 10.32 14.51 -33.21
C GLU A 554 10.47 13.00 -33.43
N GLU A 555 10.06 12.20 -32.44
CA GLU A 555 9.60 10.87 -32.72
C GLU A 555 8.35 11.05 -33.58
N ARG A 556 8.55 10.95 -34.89
CA ARG A 556 7.43 10.77 -35.81
C ARG A 556 6.61 9.61 -35.27
N PRO A 557 5.27 9.73 -35.19
CA PRO A 557 4.43 8.67 -34.69
C PRO A 557 4.75 7.39 -35.47
N HIS A 558 5.16 6.36 -34.75
CA HIS A 558 5.29 5.03 -35.33
C HIS A 558 3.88 4.55 -35.69
N GLU A 559 3.45 4.83 -36.93
CA GLU A 559 2.30 4.16 -37.55
C GLU A 559 2.48 2.65 -37.39
N PHE A 560 1.50 2.00 -36.77
CA PHE A 560 1.47 0.54 -36.65
C PHE A 560 1.25 -0.06 -38.04
N ARG A 561 2.36 -0.34 -38.73
CA ARG A 561 2.38 -1.02 -40.02
C ARG A 561 2.42 -2.53 -39.79
N SER A 562 1.59 -3.26 -40.52
CA SER A 562 1.58 -4.72 -40.53
C SER A 562 2.95 -5.28 -40.92
N ILE A 563 3.26 -6.52 -40.52
CA ILE A 563 4.52 -7.20 -40.90
C ILE A 563 4.73 -7.17 -42.42
N THR A 564 3.65 -7.25 -43.20
CA THR A 564 3.69 -7.15 -44.66
C THR A 564 4.12 -5.75 -45.14
N GLU A 565 3.57 -4.69 -44.55
CA GLU A 565 3.92 -3.30 -44.86
C GLU A 565 5.35 -2.97 -44.43
N ARG A 566 5.77 -3.37 -43.23
CA ARG A 566 7.15 -3.16 -42.76
C ARG A 566 8.17 -3.91 -43.62
N LYS A 567 7.85 -5.12 -44.09
CA LYS A 567 8.68 -5.83 -45.07
C LYS A 567 8.73 -5.11 -46.43
N GLN A 568 7.65 -4.49 -46.89
CA GLN A 568 7.65 -3.72 -48.13
C GLN A 568 8.46 -2.42 -48.02
N ASP A 569 8.38 -1.72 -46.90
CA ASP A 569 9.15 -0.50 -46.65
C ASP A 569 10.63 -0.79 -46.50
N ASN A 570 10.98 -1.83 -45.75
CA ASN A 570 12.36 -2.30 -45.69
C ASN A 570 12.88 -2.66 -47.09
N LYS A 571 12.07 -3.31 -47.95
CA LYS A 571 12.46 -3.56 -49.35
C LYS A 571 12.65 -2.28 -50.17
N LYS A 572 11.84 -1.23 -49.97
CA LYS A 572 12.02 0.08 -50.61
C LYS A 572 13.31 0.76 -50.16
N LEU A 573 13.56 0.80 -48.85
CA LEU A 573 14.79 1.36 -48.27
C LEU A 573 16.04 0.60 -48.73
N ILE A 574 15.94 -0.72 -48.84
CA ILE A 574 17.02 -1.56 -49.39
C ILE A 574 17.24 -1.24 -50.87
N LYS A 575 16.19 -1.02 -51.67
CA LYS A 575 16.34 -0.62 -53.08
C LYS A 575 17.03 0.74 -53.21
N ASP A 576 16.69 1.70 -52.33
CA ASP A 576 17.31 3.02 -52.30
C ASP A 576 18.79 2.96 -51.91
N ILE A 577 19.13 2.27 -50.80
CA ILE A 577 20.53 2.16 -50.38
C ILE A 577 21.38 1.38 -51.40
N VAL A 578 20.81 0.35 -52.04
CA VAL A 578 21.49 -0.40 -53.11
C VAL A 578 21.74 0.49 -54.33
N GLY A 579 20.76 1.32 -54.71
CA GLY A 579 20.94 2.30 -55.78
C GLY A 579 22.06 3.30 -55.47
N LYS A 580 22.11 3.80 -54.24
CA LYS A 580 23.16 4.72 -53.76
C LYS A 580 24.55 4.07 -53.77
N ILE A 581 24.66 2.83 -53.30
CA ILE A 581 25.91 2.05 -53.34
C ILE A 581 26.33 1.82 -54.80
N ALA A 582 25.42 1.36 -55.66
CA ALA A 582 25.71 1.07 -57.05
C ALA A 582 26.14 2.33 -57.83
N TYR A 583 25.52 3.48 -57.55
CA TYR A 583 25.93 4.77 -58.11
C TYR A 583 27.35 5.15 -57.71
N LYS A 584 27.70 4.99 -56.42
CA LYS A 584 29.04 5.28 -55.91
C LYS A 584 30.10 4.32 -56.45
N LEU A 585 29.80 3.03 -56.55
CA LEU A 585 30.71 2.03 -57.10
C LEU A 585 31.05 2.28 -58.57
N LYS A 586 30.08 2.77 -59.35
CA LYS A 586 30.27 3.05 -60.79
C LYS A 586 30.69 4.50 -61.08
N ARG A 587 30.62 5.40 -60.08
CA ARG A 587 30.76 6.86 -60.23
C ARG A 587 29.88 7.41 -61.37
N GLY A 588 28.64 6.94 -61.45
CA GLY A 588 27.72 7.28 -62.55
C GLY A 588 26.41 6.48 -62.52
N LYS A 589 25.53 6.65 -63.52
CA LYS A 589 24.20 6.04 -63.53
C LYS A 589 24.30 4.50 -63.39
N PRO A 590 23.64 3.88 -62.40
CA PRO A 590 23.83 2.46 -62.11
C PRO A 590 23.32 1.59 -63.26
N THR A 591 24.10 0.60 -63.68
CA THR A 591 23.61 -0.44 -64.59
C THR A 591 22.92 -1.57 -63.81
N PRO A 592 21.96 -2.28 -64.43
CA PRO A 592 21.26 -3.40 -63.80
C PRO A 592 22.21 -4.45 -63.20
N ASP A 593 23.34 -4.75 -63.87
CA ASP A 593 24.32 -5.74 -63.39
C ASP A 593 25.00 -5.33 -62.08
N VAL A 594 25.29 -4.03 -61.92
CA VAL A 594 25.92 -3.51 -60.69
C VAL A 594 24.91 -3.48 -59.54
N ILE A 595 23.65 -3.13 -59.80
CA ILE A 595 22.57 -3.22 -58.81
C ILE A 595 22.38 -4.68 -58.36
N LYS A 596 22.38 -5.62 -59.32
CA LYS A 596 22.24 -7.05 -59.05
C LYS A 596 23.41 -7.59 -58.23
N PHE A 597 24.64 -7.18 -58.55
CA PHE A 597 25.84 -7.51 -57.77
C PHE A 597 25.71 -7.07 -56.30
N VAL A 598 25.35 -5.80 -56.06
CA VAL A 598 25.19 -5.27 -54.69
C VAL A 598 24.08 -6.00 -53.92
N HIS A 599 22.95 -6.30 -54.58
CA HIS A 599 21.88 -7.08 -53.95
C HIS A 599 22.34 -8.49 -53.56
N ASN A 600 23.07 -9.18 -54.43
CA ASN A 600 23.57 -10.53 -54.18
C ASN A 600 24.56 -10.55 -53.01
N GLU A 601 25.43 -9.56 -52.93
CA GLU A 601 26.44 -9.51 -51.88
C GLU A 601 25.84 -9.19 -50.51
N LEU A 602 24.84 -8.30 -50.46
CA LEU A 602 24.05 -8.08 -49.25
C LEU A 602 23.22 -9.30 -48.86
N ASN A 603 22.68 -10.03 -49.83
CA ASN A 603 21.90 -11.26 -49.60
C ASN A 603 22.75 -12.40 -49.01
N LYS A 604 23.98 -12.59 -49.50
CA LYS A 604 24.91 -13.58 -48.94
C LYS A 604 25.21 -13.31 -47.47
N ARG A 605 25.38 -12.04 -47.08
CA ARG A 605 25.70 -11.66 -45.69
C ARG A 605 24.58 -11.96 -44.69
N ILE A 606 23.34 -12.01 -45.14
CA ILE A 606 22.17 -12.31 -44.30
C ILE A 606 21.70 -13.76 -44.46
N GLY A 607 22.39 -14.58 -45.26
CA GLY A 607 22.03 -15.99 -45.49
C GLY A 607 20.75 -16.19 -46.31
N VAL A 608 20.42 -15.29 -47.24
CA VAL A 608 19.18 -15.37 -48.04
C VAL A 608 19.49 -15.55 -49.53
N VAL A 609 18.86 -16.55 -50.17
CA VAL A 609 19.02 -16.82 -51.62
C VAL A 609 18.20 -15.83 -52.46
N TYR A 610 16.94 -15.55 -52.06
CA TYR A 610 16.05 -14.62 -52.76
C TYR A 610 15.40 -13.61 -51.81
N SER A 611 15.46 -12.32 -52.16
CA SER A 611 15.00 -11.20 -51.32
C SER A 611 13.49 -11.22 -50.99
N ASN A 612 12.69 -11.98 -51.74
CA ASN A 612 11.26 -12.15 -51.49
C ASN A 612 10.96 -13.12 -50.34
N MET A 613 11.90 -14.01 -50.00
CA MET A 613 11.77 -15.00 -48.92
C MET A 613 12.37 -14.53 -47.57
N ALA A 614 12.95 -13.32 -47.53
CA ALA A 614 13.57 -12.80 -46.31
C ALA A 614 12.55 -12.48 -45.19
N THR A 615 12.89 -12.82 -43.95
CA THR A 615 12.17 -12.37 -42.74
C THR A 615 12.36 -10.87 -42.51
N GLU A 616 11.54 -10.27 -41.63
CA GLU A 616 11.64 -8.83 -41.34
C GLU A 616 12.99 -8.49 -40.72
N GLU A 617 13.44 -9.30 -39.75
CA GLU A 617 14.74 -9.17 -39.11
C GLU A 617 15.91 -9.32 -40.11
N GLN A 618 15.80 -10.25 -41.08
CA GLN A 618 16.80 -10.42 -42.14
C GLN A 618 16.87 -9.20 -43.07
N LEU A 619 15.73 -8.53 -43.35
CA LEU A 619 15.70 -7.31 -44.15
C LEU A 619 16.29 -6.12 -43.38
N ILE A 620 16.04 -6.01 -42.08
CA ILE A 620 16.64 -4.98 -41.21
C ILE A 620 18.17 -5.13 -41.19
N LYS A 621 18.66 -6.36 -40.93
CA LYS A 621 20.10 -6.67 -41.01
C LYS A 621 20.70 -6.36 -42.39
N LYS A 622 19.96 -6.65 -43.47
CA LYS A 622 20.39 -6.30 -44.85
C LYS A 622 20.55 -4.80 -45.03
N LEU A 623 19.61 -4.02 -44.52
CA LEU A 623 19.59 -2.57 -44.61
C LEU A 623 20.75 -1.95 -43.80
N GLU A 624 21.02 -2.46 -42.60
CA GLU A 624 22.18 -2.04 -41.78
C GLU A 624 23.50 -2.31 -42.50
N TYR A 625 23.70 -3.53 -43.02
CA TYR A 625 24.91 -3.82 -43.80
C TYR A 625 25.03 -2.93 -45.04
N GLY A 626 23.92 -2.62 -45.70
CA GLY A 626 23.87 -1.66 -46.80
C GLY A 626 24.32 -0.26 -46.37
N LYS A 627 23.76 0.27 -45.26
CA LYS A 627 24.14 1.58 -44.71
C LYS A 627 25.61 1.62 -44.32
N GLN A 628 26.13 0.59 -43.66
CA GLN A 628 27.54 0.49 -43.30
C GLN A 628 28.46 0.44 -44.53
N TRP A 629 28.08 -0.32 -45.57
CA TRP A 629 28.84 -0.36 -46.81
C TRP A 629 28.85 1.01 -47.51
N PHE A 630 27.69 1.67 -47.59
CA PHE A 630 27.59 3.01 -48.16
C PHE A 630 28.45 4.03 -47.40
N LEU A 631 28.44 4.00 -46.06
CA LEU A 631 29.29 4.85 -45.23
C LEU A 631 30.78 4.60 -45.48
N LYS A 632 31.19 3.34 -45.63
CA LYS A 632 32.58 2.99 -45.99
C LYS A 632 32.98 3.51 -47.37
N LEU A 633 32.05 3.58 -48.32
CA LEU A 633 32.28 4.15 -49.65
C LEU A 633 32.26 5.69 -49.67
N ASN A 634 31.76 6.36 -48.62
CA ASN A 634 31.82 7.81 -48.49
C ASN A 634 33.05 8.30 -47.70
N LYS A 635 33.74 7.39 -47.01
CA LYS A 635 35.03 7.67 -46.36
C LYS A 635 36.25 7.42 -47.28
N LYS A 636 36.02 6.92 -48.49
CA LYS A 636 36.98 6.73 -49.57
C LYS A 636 36.61 7.62 -50.74
#